data_AF-A0A1Y2H8S2-F1
#
_entry.id   AF-A0A1Y2H8S2-F1
#
_cell.length_a   1.000
_cell.length_b   1.000
_cell.length_c   1.000
_cell.angle_alpha   90.00
_cell.angle_beta   90.00
_cell.angle_gamma   90.00
#
_symmetry.space_group_name_H-M   'P 1'
#
loop_
_entity.id
_entity.type
_entity.pdbx_description
1 polymer ?
#
loop_
_entity_poly.entity_id
_entity_poly.type
_entity_poly.pdbx_seq_one_letter_code
_entity_poly.pdbx_strand_id
1 'polypeptide(L)'
;MSIALSSTSLTATVADPTHFLLHDLDLVALTRRLRSTYPTLDVDMLVSEYRRFLLLKYASRDEHATLVSPSPMIDQVWHEHILETRSYIGMCLTIGFWIHHDPDGADDKDTIDRERRRANTNDMYMAMFGPMDQSVWDMEGFNMPFLPGIDPFASSAAVAREMSPKEDESAEWL
;
A
#
# COMPACT_ATOMS: atom_id res chain seq x y z
N MET A 1 -40.64 -37.08 17.83
CA MET A 1 -39.38 -37.18 17.07
C MET A 1 -38.63 -35.87 17.27
N SER A 2 -37.68 -35.82 18.20
CA SER A 2 -36.85 -34.64 18.44
C SER A 2 -35.55 -34.80 17.68
N ILE A 3 -35.30 -33.91 16.72
CA ILE A 3 -34.02 -33.88 16.00
C ILE A 3 -33.09 -33.02 16.85
N ALA A 4 -32.16 -33.66 17.55
CA ALA A 4 -31.06 -32.96 18.20
C ALA A 4 -30.15 -32.40 17.10
N LEU A 5 -30.20 -31.09 16.87
CA LEU A 5 -29.18 -30.40 16.09
C LEU A 5 -27.92 -30.35 16.96
N SER A 6 -27.05 -31.34 16.77
CA SER A 6 -25.69 -31.29 17.29
C SER A 6 -24.97 -30.14 16.60
N SER A 7 -24.95 -28.98 17.25
CA SER A 7 -24.15 -27.84 16.84
C SER A 7 -22.70 -28.18 17.13
N THR A 8 -22.06 -28.84 16.18
CA THR A 8 -20.61 -28.96 16.18
C THR A 8 -20.07 -27.57 15.85
N SER A 9 -19.76 -26.80 16.90
CA SER A 9 -19.05 -25.54 16.76
C SER A 9 -17.69 -25.85 16.14
N LEU A 10 -17.56 -25.62 14.84
CA LEU A 10 -16.28 -25.56 14.18
C LEU A 10 -15.64 -24.22 14.58
N THR A 11 -15.10 -24.14 15.79
CA THR A 11 -14.10 -23.10 16.06
C THR A 11 -12.85 -23.51 15.29
N ALA A 12 -12.82 -23.21 13.99
CA ALA A 12 -11.56 -23.03 13.30
C ALA A 12 -10.79 -22.02 14.16
N THR A 13 -9.67 -22.47 14.75
CA THR A 13 -8.72 -21.60 15.42
C THR A 13 -8.49 -20.43 14.49
N VAL A 14 -8.98 -19.23 14.86
CA VAL A 14 -8.74 -18.02 14.08
C VAL A 14 -7.23 -17.90 14.03
N ALA A 15 -6.64 -18.22 12.87
CA ALA A 15 -5.24 -17.97 12.60
C ALA A 15 -5.00 -16.50 12.98
N ASP A 16 -3.93 -16.22 13.74
CA ASP A 16 -3.58 -14.84 14.10
C ASP A 16 -3.57 -13.99 12.82
N PRO A 17 -4.57 -13.11 12.60
CA PRO A 17 -4.71 -12.42 11.33
C PRO A 17 -3.52 -11.49 11.08
N THR A 18 -2.86 -11.03 12.15
CA THR A 18 -1.63 -10.24 12.07
C THR A 18 -0.50 -11.07 11.49
N HIS A 19 -0.24 -12.25 12.07
CA HIS A 19 0.76 -13.19 11.54
C HIS A 19 0.44 -13.60 10.11
N PHE A 20 -0.82 -13.93 9.82
CA PHE A 20 -1.26 -14.31 8.49
C PHE A 20 -0.95 -13.21 7.45
N LEU A 21 -1.34 -11.96 7.71
CA LEU A 21 -1.12 -10.85 6.78
C LEU A 21 0.38 -10.59 6.56
N LEU A 22 1.19 -10.62 7.63
CA LEU A 22 2.62 -10.30 7.54
C LEU A 22 3.47 -11.44 6.99
N HIS A 23 3.04 -12.70 7.13
CA HIS A 23 3.91 -13.84 6.85
C HIS A 23 3.28 -14.92 5.96
N ASP A 24 2.02 -15.29 6.18
CA ASP A 24 1.44 -16.49 5.55
C ASP A 24 0.59 -16.21 4.30
N LEU A 25 0.12 -14.98 4.10
CA LEU A 25 -0.67 -14.61 2.93
C LEU A 25 0.15 -14.87 1.66
N ASP A 26 -0.34 -15.77 0.80
CA ASP A 26 0.35 -16.16 -0.44
C ASP A 26 0.20 -15.06 -1.50
N LEU A 27 1.32 -14.39 -1.79
CA LEU A 27 1.44 -13.35 -2.81
C LEU A 27 2.38 -13.76 -3.94
N VAL A 28 2.67 -15.06 -4.14
CA VAL A 28 3.67 -15.52 -5.12
C VAL A 28 3.28 -15.13 -6.54
N ALA A 29 2.02 -15.33 -6.93
CA ALA A 29 1.54 -15.00 -8.27
C ALA A 29 1.48 -13.49 -8.53
N LEU A 30 1.08 -12.70 -7.52
CA LEU A 30 1.16 -11.24 -7.52
C LEU A 30 2.61 -10.78 -7.71
N THR A 31 3.53 -11.27 -6.88
CA THR A 31 4.97 -10.94 -6.92
C THR A 31 5.58 -11.22 -8.29
N ARG A 32 5.28 -12.39 -8.86
CA ARG A 32 5.74 -12.75 -10.22
C ARG A 32 5.22 -11.80 -11.27
N ARG A 33 3.95 -11.37 -11.19
CA ARG A 33 3.36 -10.40 -12.12
C ARG A 33 4.01 -9.03 -11.98
N LEU A 34 4.15 -8.52 -10.75
CA LEU A 34 4.81 -7.24 -10.47
C LEU A 34 6.25 -7.23 -11.01
N ARG A 35 7.04 -8.29 -10.81
CA ARG A 35 8.41 -8.39 -11.36
C ARG A 35 8.44 -8.38 -12.88
N SER A 36 7.42 -8.96 -13.53
CA SER A 36 7.32 -8.95 -14.99
C SER A 36 6.91 -7.58 -15.54
N THR A 37 6.02 -6.88 -14.84
CA THR A 37 5.50 -5.57 -15.28
C THR A 37 6.49 -4.45 -14.95
N TYR A 38 7.21 -4.56 -13.83
CA TYR A 38 8.06 -3.52 -13.26
C TYR A 38 9.46 -4.06 -12.89
N PRO A 39 10.28 -4.45 -13.88
CA PRO A 39 11.55 -5.16 -13.65
C PRO A 39 12.63 -4.31 -12.96
N THR A 40 12.48 -2.98 -12.90
CA THR A 40 13.44 -2.07 -12.27
C THR A 40 13.16 -1.79 -10.80
N LEU A 41 12.00 -2.22 -10.27
CA LEU A 41 11.60 -1.95 -8.89
C LEU A 41 12.05 -3.05 -7.94
N ASP A 42 12.27 -2.66 -6.68
CA ASP A 42 12.38 -3.62 -5.58
C ASP A 42 10.99 -4.15 -5.21
N VAL A 43 10.56 -5.19 -5.93
CA VAL A 43 9.25 -5.82 -5.71
C VAL A 43 9.14 -6.47 -4.33
N ASP A 44 10.26 -6.95 -3.76
CA ASP A 44 10.22 -7.62 -2.46
C ASP A 44 9.95 -6.60 -1.35
N MET A 45 10.56 -5.41 -1.45
CA MET A 45 10.23 -4.28 -0.59
C MET A 45 8.76 -3.87 -0.74
N LEU A 46 8.26 -3.70 -1.97
CA LEU A 46 6.87 -3.32 -2.22
C LEU A 46 5.86 -4.32 -1.65
N VAL A 47 6.13 -5.61 -1.79
CA VAL A 47 5.28 -6.67 -1.22
C VAL A 47 5.31 -6.64 0.30
N SER A 48 6.49 -6.41 0.91
CA SER A 48 6.61 -6.24 2.36
C SER A 48 5.80 -5.04 2.87
N GLU A 49 5.92 -3.89 2.22
CA GLU A 49 5.19 -2.67 2.58
C GLU A 49 3.68 -2.78 2.34
N TYR A 50 3.26 -3.51 1.30
CA TYR A 50 1.85 -3.81 1.06
C TYR A 50 1.23 -4.65 2.19
N ARG A 51 1.97 -5.63 2.74
CA ARG A 51 1.50 -6.39 3.90
C ARG A 51 1.31 -5.49 5.12
N ARG A 52 2.21 -4.53 5.34
CA ARG A 52 2.06 -3.53 6.42
C ARG A 52 0.81 -2.69 6.21
N PHE A 53 0.54 -2.23 5.00
CA PHE A 53 -0.69 -1.51 4.67
C PHE A 53 -1.97 -2.34 4.94
N LEU A 54 -2.00 -3.61 4.53
CA LEU A 54 -3.10 -4.51 4.84
C LEU A 54 -3.33 -4.66 6.35
N LEU A 55 -2.25 -4.72 7.13
CA LEU A 55 -2.35 -4.75 8.58
C LEU A 55 -2.88 -3.43 9.16
N LEU A 56 -2.53 -2.27 8.60
CA LEU A 56 -3.15 -0.98 9.00
C LEU A 56 -4.65 -0.98 8.76
N LYS A 57 -5.11 -1.45 7.60
CA LYS A 57 -6.54 -1.59 7.27
C LYS A 57 -7.25 -2.51 8.26
N TYR A 58 -6.63 -3.64 8.58
CA TYR A 58 -7.18 -4.61 9.54
C TYR A 58 -7.25 -4.04 10.97
N ALA A 59 -6.16 -3.43 11.46
CA ALA A 59 -6.05 -2.91 12.82
C ALA A 59 -7.01 -1.73 13.05
N SER A 60 -7.23 -0.88 12.05
CA SER A 60 -8.18 0.25 12.11
C SER A 60 -9.63 -0.14 11.85
N ARG A 61 -9.91 -1.38 11.41
CA ARG A 61 -11.23 -1.80 10.91
C ARG A 61 -11.74 -0.90 9.76
N ASP A 62 -10.82 -0.43 8.92
CA ASP A 62 -11.13 0.45 7.79
C ASP A 62 -11.70 -0.31 6.57
N GLU A 63 -12.93 -0.78 6.67
CA GLU A 63 -13.59 -1.59 5.62
C GLU A 63 -13.88 -0.77 4.36
N HIS A 64 -14.16 0.53 4.51
CA HIS A 64 -14.65 1.40 3.44
C HIS A 64 -13.65 2.45 2.95
N ALA A 65 -12.36 2.30 3.28
CA ALA A 65 -11.28 3.20 2.84
C ALA A 65 -11.43 4.66 3.29
N THR A 66 -11.98 4.87 4.49
CA THR A 66 -12.25 6.20 5.06
C THR A 66 -11.24 6.62 6.13
N LEU A 67 -10.41 5.70 6.64
CA LEU A 67 -9.50 5.97 7.76
C LEU A 67 -8.03 6.07 7.37
N VAL A 68 -7.53 5.18 6.51
CA VAL A 68 -6.13 5.17 6.07
C VAL A 68 -6.05 5.18 4.55
N SER A 69 -5.01 5.81 4.01
CA SER A 69 -4.70 5.81 2.59
C SER A 69 -3.31 5.22 2.31
N PRO A 70 -3.14 4.39 1.27
CA PRO A 70 -1.81 3.95 0.83
C PRO A 70 -1.05 5.10 0.14
N SER A 71 0.26 4.92 -0.05
CA SER A 71 1.00 5.71 -1.03
C SER A 71 0.64 5.28 -2.46
N PRO A 72 0.94 6.07 -3.51
CA PRO A 72 0.67 5.70 -4.90
C PRO A 72 1.28 4.34 -5.29
N MET A 73 2.48 4.02 -4.79
CA MET A 73 3.15 2.74 -5.07
C MET A 73 2.40 1.56 -4.45
N ILE A 74 1.96 1.71 -3.20
CA ILE A 74 1.24 0.67 -2.48
C ILE A 74 -0.19 0.51 -3.01
N ASP A 75 -0.81 1.60 -3.46
CA ASP A 75 -2.13 1.57 -4.11
C ASP A 75 -2.10 0.72 -5.39
N GLN A 76 -1.07 0.88 -6.22
CA GLN A 76 -0.90 0.05 -7.42
C GLN A 76 -0.76 -1.44 -7.08
N VAL A 77 0.02 -1.79 -6.04
CA VAL A 77 0.14 -3.19 -5.59
C VAL A 77 -1.20 -3.71 -5.10
N TRP A 78 -1.99 -2.88 -4.41
CA TRP A 78 -3.32 -3.23 -3.95
C TRP A 78 -4.26 -3.49 -5.13
N HIS A 79 -4.27 -2.66 -6.17
CA HIS A 79 -5.05 -2.90 -7.39
C HIS A 79 -4.68 -4.23 -8.05
N GLU A 80 -3.39 -4.52 -8.19
CA GLU A 80 -2.91 -5.78 -8.76
C GLU A 80 -3.33 -7.01 -7.92
N HIS A 81 -3.45 -6.86 -6.60
CA HIS A 81 -3.99 -7.91 -5.75
C HIS A 81 -5.51 -8.06 -5.89
N ILE A 82 -6.28 -6.95 -5.96
CA ILE A 82 -7.73 -6.97 -6.21
C ILE A 82 -8.05 -7.70 -7.52
N LEU A 83 -7.28 -7.43 -8.58
CA LEU A 83 -7.43 -8.11 -9.88
C LEU A 83 -7.11 -9.62 -9.80
N GLU A 84 -6.29 -10.04 -8.84
CA GLU A 84 -6.10 -11.45 -8.47
C GLU A 84 -7.19 -11.94 -7.52
N THR A 85 -8.43 -11.87 -8.02
CA THR A 85 -9.67 -12.05 -7.24
C THR A 85 -9.70 -13.27 -6.33
N ARG A 86 -9.13 -14.41 -6.73
CA ARG A 86 -9.09 -15.63 -5.89
C ARG A 86 -8.24 -15.45 -4.64
N SER A 87 -7.04 -14.88 -4.78
CA SER A 87 -6.15 -14.62 -3.64
C SER A 87 -6.75 -13.52 -2.75
N TYR A 88 -7.25 -12.45 -3.35
CA TYR A 88 -7.86 -11.33 -2.63
C TYR A 88 -9.08 -11.74 -1.78
N ILE A 89 -10.01 -12.49 -2.38
CA ILE A 89 -11.19 -12.99 -1.68
C ILE A 89 -10.77 -13.99 -0.59
N GLY A 90 -9.80 -14.87 -0.87
CA GLY A 90 -9.27 -15.82 0.10
C GLY A 90 -8.65 -15.13 1.33
N MET A 91 -7.89 -14.05 1.11
CA MET A 91 -7.36 -13.19 2.16
C MET A 91 -8.50 -12.62 3.03
N CYS A 92 -9.47 -11.91 2.42
CA CYS A 92 -10.59 -11.29 3.13
C CYS A 92 -11.39 -12.30 3.98
N LEU A 93 -11.66 -13.49 3.43
CA LEU A 93 -12.32 -14.57 4.16
C LEU A 93 -11.49 -15.07 5.35
N THR A 94 -10.18 -15.18 5.18
CA THR A 94 -9.26 -15.66 6.24
C THR A 94 -9.18 -14.69 7.40
N ILE A 95 -9.09 -13.38 7.12
CA ILE A 95 -9.06 -12.34 8.16
C ILE A 95 -10.43 -12.00 8.73
N GLY A 96 -11.52 -12.51 8.13
CA GLY A 96 -12.90 -12.24 8.54
C GLY A 96 -13.30 -10.77 8.39
N PHE A 97 -12.70 -10.07 7.43
CA PHE A 97 -12.79 -8.62 7.27
C PHE A 97 -12.69 -8.27 5.77
N TRP A 98 -13.66 -7.52 5.26
CA TRP A 98 -13.60 -7.02 3.89
C TRP A 98 -12.79 -5.73 3.84
N ILE A 99 -11.95 -5.64 2.83
CA ILE A 99 -11.22 -4.42 2.52
C ILE A 99 -11.78 -3.92 1.18
N HIS A 100 -12.67 -2.94 1.21
CA HIS A 100 -13.20 -2.35 -0.01
C HIS A 100 -12.27 -1.24 -0.50
N HIS A 101 -12.16 -1.17 -1.83
CA HIS A 101 -11.48 -0.09 -2.52
C HIS A 101 -12.54 0.88 -3.05
N ASP A 102 -12.28 2.19 -2.93
CA ASP A 102 -13.06 3.24 -3.55
C ASP A 102 -12.25 3.86 -4.71
N PRO A 103 -12.59 3.58 -5.98
CA PRO A 103 -11.92 4.17 -7.13
C PRO A 103 -11.93 5.70 -7.15
N ASP A 104 -12.95 6.32 -6.56
CA ASP A 104 -13.13 7.76 -6.55
C ASP A 104 -12.52 8.40 -5.29
N GLY A 105 -11.96 7.61 -4.37
CA GLY A 105 -11.39 8.09 -3.11
C GLY A 105 -10.15 8.97 -3.27
N ALA A 106 -9.51 8.99 -4.45
CA ALA A 106 -8.46 9.95 -4.79
C ALA A 106 -9.02 11.31 -5.24
N ASP A 107 -10.24 11.30 -5.80
CA ASP A 107 -11.01 12.46 -6.28
C ASP A 107 -11.91 13.06 -5.18
N ASP A 108 -11.69 12.67 -3.92
CA ASP A 108 -12.29 13.30 -2.74
C ASP A 108 -12.15 14.82 -2.87
N LYS A 109 -13.27 15.47 -3.22
CA LYS A 109 -13.35 16.92 -3.43
C LYS A 109 -13.02 17.70 -2.16
N ASP A 110 -13.03 17.01 -1.02
CA ASP A 110 -12.61 17.51 0.27
C ASP A 110 -11.15 17.12 0.55
N THR A 111 -10.24 18.07 0.34
CA THR A 111 -8.81 17.90 0.63
C THR A 111 -8.55 17.54 2.10
N ILE A 112 -9.45 17.92 3.01
CA ILE A 112 -9.33 17.66 4.45
C ILE A 112 -9.43 16.17 4.73
N ASP A 113 -10.35 15.47 4.07
CA ASP A 113 -10.57 14.04 4.29
C ASP A 113 -9.39 13.21 3.79
N ARG A 114 -8.82 13.59 2.64
CA ARG A 114 -7.59 12.99 2.12
C ARG A 114 -6.41 13.23 3.07
N GLU A 115 -6.19 14.46 3.51
CA GLU A 115 -5.11 14.79 4.44
C GLU A 115 -5.25 14.04 5.77
N ARG A 116 -6.47 13.91 6.29
CA ARG A 116 -6.76 13.14 7.49
C ARG A 116 -6.39 11.66 7.32
N ARG A 117 -6.77 11.03 6.20
CA ARG A 117 -6.39 9.64 5.92
C ARG A 117 -4.88 9.46 5.84
N ARG A 118 -4.17 10.40 5.22
CA ARG A 118 -2.70 10.39 5.14
C ARG A 118 -2.04 10.51 6.51
N ALA A 119 -2.52 11.45 7.34
CA ALA A 119 -2.03 11.64 8.70
C ALA A 119 -2.26 10.38 9.56
N ASN A 120 -3.46 9.80 9.49
CA ASN A 120 -3.77 8.55 10.17
C ASN A 120 -2.85 7.40 9.73
N THR A 121 -2.59 7.25 8.43
CA THR A 121 -1.63 6.25 7.94
C THR A 121 -0.24 6.47 8.56
N ASN A 122 0.23 7.72 8.62
CA ASN A 122 1.52 8.06 9.21
C ASN A 122 1.61 7.66 10.68
N ASP A 123 0.65 8.11 11.48
CA ASP A 123 0.64 7.87 12.92
C ASP A 123 0.55 6.37 13.25
N MET A 124 -0.34 5.65 12.55
CA MET A 124 -0.50 4.21 12.78
C MET A 124 0.73 3.42 12.34
N TYR A 125 1.29 3.74 11.17
CA TYR A 125 2.49 3.06 10.69
C TYR A 125 3.67 3.31 11.64
N MET A 126 3.86 4.57 12.07
CA MET A 126 4.91 4.93 13.03
C MET A 126 4.77 4.14 14.33
N ALA A 127 3.55 4.01 14.84
CA ALA A 127 3.28 3.26 16.06
C ALA A 127 3.54 1.75 15.92
N MET A 128 3.32 1.17 14.74
CA MET A 128 3.40 -0.28 14.52
C MET A 128 4.76 -0.76 14.00
N PHE A 129 5.42 0.04 13.17
CA PHE A 129 6.62 -0.37 12.42
C PHE A 129 7.78 0.61 12.52
N GLY A 130 7.57 1.81 13.09
CA GLY A 130 8.54 2.90 13.08
C GLY A 130 8.48 3.73 11.79
N PRO A 131 9.56 4.45 11.44
CA PRO A 131 9.51 5.38 10.31
C PRO A 131 9.29 4.67 8.97
N MET A 132 8.46 5.25 8.11
CA MET A 132 8.25 4.77 6.74
C MET A 132 9.47 5.02 5.85
N ASP A 133 9.76 4.08 4.97
CA ASP A 133 10.68 4.29 3.85
C ASP A 133 10.04 5.22 2.81
N GLN A 134 10.59 6.43 2.68
CA GLN A 134 10.07 7.44 1.76
C GLN A 134 10.27 7.08 0.29
N SER A 135 11.13 6.11 -0.05
CA SER A 135 11.22 5.60 -1.43
C SER A 135 9.97 4.81 -1.86
N VAL A 136 9.15 4.34 -0.90
CA VAL A 136 7.89 3.62 -1.13
C VAL A 136 6.67 4.43 -0.71
N TRP A 137 6.79 5.18 0.39
CA TRP A 137 5.69 5.88 1.05
C TRP A 137 5.61 7.39 0.76
N ASP A 138 6.28 7.87 -0.29
CA ASP A 138 6.10 9.25 -0.73
C ASP A 138 4.62 9.50 -1.12
N MET A 139 3.95 10.37 -0.36
CA MET A 139 2.53 10.70 -0.55
C MET A 139 2.33 11.89 -1.50
N GLU A 140 3.41 12.57 -1.87
CA GLU A 140 3.45 13.75 -2.75
C GLU A 140 4.15 13.45 -4.08
N GLY A 141 5.07 12.49 -4.08
CA GLY A 141 5.87 12.07 -5.21
C GLY A 141 5.09 11.30 -6.26
N PHE A 142 5.20 11.81 -7.49
CA PHE A 142 4.87 11.19 -8.76
C PHE A 142 3.51 10.49 -8.84
N ASN A 143 2.53 11.28 -9.28
CA ASN A 143 1.35 10.83 -10.02
C ASN A 143 1.77 10.26 -11.39
N MET A 144 2.61 9.24 -11.40
CA MET A 144 2.89 8.47 -12.61
C MET A 144 2.23 7.11 -12.41
N PRO A 145 1.09 6.83 -13.06
CA PRO A 145 0.71 5.45 -13.27
C PRO A 145 1.95 4.74 -13.80
N PHE A 146 2.35 3.63 -13.18
CA PHE A 146 3.50 2.87 -13.62
C PHE A 146 3.28 2.42 -15.07
N LEU A 147 3.72 3.24 -16.02
CA LEU A 147 3.66 2.90 -17.43
C LEU A 147 4.72 1.80 -17.64
N PRO A 148 4.35 0.66 -18.25
CA PRO A 148 5.30 -0.39 -18.55
C PRO A 148 6.52 0.19 -19.30
N GLY A 149 7.71 0.02 -18.75
CA GLY A 149 8.96 0.49 -19.35
C GLY A 149 9.43 1.90 -18.95
N ILE A 150 8.78 2.57 -17.99
CA ILE A 150 9.33 3.79 -17.37
C ILE A 150 9.89 3.44 -15.99
N ASP A 151 11.20 3.65 -15.81
CA ASP A 151 11.83 3.61 -14.49
C ASP A 151 11.47 4.88 -13.71
N PRO A 152 10.68 4.78 -12.61
CA PRO A 152 10.26 5.96 -11.85
C PRO A 152 11.43 6.66 -11.14
N PHE A 153 12.57 5.99 -10.98
CA PHE A 153 13.76 6.57 -10.32
C PHE A 153 14.72 7.26 -11.30
N ALA A 154 14.64 6.98 -12.60
CA ALA A 154 15.50 7.60 -13.61
C ALA A 154 15.33 9.13 -13.70
N SER A 155 14.12 9.64 -13.41
CA SER A 155 13.82 11.08 -13.42
C SER A 155 14.38 11.82 -12.20
N SER A 156 14.36 11.18 -11.02
CA SER A 156 14.83 11.79 -9.77
C SER A 156 16.35 12.11 -9.79
N ALA A 157 17.14 11.25 -10.43
CA ALA A 157 18.58 11.46 -10.62
C ALA A 157 18.89 12.63 -11.59
N ALA A 158 17.98 12.95 -12.52
CA ALA A 158 18.13 14.07 -13.44
C ALA A 158 17.83 15.41 -12.75
N VAL A 159 16.77 15.48 -11.93
CA VAL A 159 16.38 16.68 -11.18
C VAL A 159 17.43 17.06 -10.12
N ALA A 160 17.97 16.06 -9.41
CA ALA A 160 19.05 16.30 -8.44
C ALA A 160 20.33 16.89 -9.07
N ARG A 161 20.54 16.66 -10.37
CA ARG A 161 21.71 17.16 -11.11
C ARG A 161 21.55 18.60 -11.59
N GLU A 162 20.32 19.09 -11.68
CA GLU A 162 19.97 20.44 -12.14
C GLU A 162 19.92 21.48 -11.01
N MET A 163 19.74 21.02 -9.75
CA MET A 163 19.71 21.87 -8.54
C MET A 163 21.10 22.16 -7.94
N SER A 164 22.20 21.86 -8.64
CA SER A 164 23.52 22.33 -8.22
C SER A 164 23.57 23.86 -8.30
N PRO A 165 24.01 24.58 -7.25
CA PRO A 165 24.05 26.04 -7.29
C PRO A 165 24.93 26.53 -8.44
N LYS A 166 24.41 27.44 -9.27
CA LYS A 166 25.25 28.23 -10.19
C LYS A 166 26.08 29.17 -9.33
N GLU A 167 27.41 29.10 -9.48
CA GLU A 167 28.33 30.04 -8.85
C GLU A 167 27.96 31.48 -9.25
N ASP A 168 27.89 32.35 -8.25
CA ASP A 168 27.45 33.74 -8.33
C ASP A 168 28.57 34.61 -8.92
N GLU A 169 28.49 34.89 -10.22
CA GLU A 169 29.28 35.95 -10.87
C GLU A 169 28.58 37.31 -10.68
N SER A 170 28.63 37.85 -9.47
CA SER A 170 28.30 39.26 -9.20
C SER A 170 29.44 39.98 -8.50
N ALA A 171 30.58 40.05 -9.19
CA ALA A 171 31.62 41.03 -8.91
C ALA A 171 32.13 41.58 -10.24
N GLU A 172 31.62 42.76 -10.64
CA GLU A 172 32.35 43.80 -11.39
C GLU A 172 31.37 44.88 -11.88
N TRP A 173 31.09 45.87 -11.03
CA TRP A 173 30.78 47.24 -11.47
C TRP A 173 31.26 48.21 -10.38
N LEU A 174 32.54 48.59 -10.48
CA LEU A 174 33.10 49.83 -9.90
C LEU A 174 33.75 50.63 -11.04
#